data_AF-A0A654BVP0-F1
#
_entry.id   AF-A0A654BVP0-F1
#
_cell.length_a   1.000
_cell.length_b   1.000
_cell.length_c   1.000
_cell.angle_alpha   90.00
_cell.angle_beta   90.00
_cell.angle_gamma   90.00
#
_symmetry.space_group_name_H-M   'P 1'
#
loop_
_entity.id
_entity.type
_entity.pdbx_description
1 polymer ?
#
loop_
_entity_poly.entity_id
_entity_poly.type
_entity_poly.pdbx_seq_one_letter_code
_entity_poly.pdbx_strand_id
1 'polypeptide(L)'
;MSGYASSTYVWQSGAMEIVYLYKSLIDQIVALAGSAALLHVHVGMAIYLATLMVVRQRRGGVVALQVVFAAELGNELMDWLAASPQWSWSDTISDVVLTLMWPAGITAINAWRRHRWRKTVAATVRTTAIPVAASGGVPIATT
;
A
#
# COMPACT_ATOMS: atom_id res chain seq x y z
N MET A 1 13.56 26.39 -41.82
CA MET A 1 12.97 26.26 -40.47
C MET A 1 11.77 25.30 -40.56
N SER A 2 12.00 23.98 -40.56
CA SER A 2 10.92 22.97 -40.51
C SER A 2 11.54 21.62 -40.14
N GLY A 3 11.67 21.38 -38.83
CA GLY A 3 12.32 20.17 -38.30
C GLY A 3 11.95 19.84 -36.86
N TYR A 4 11.23 20.74 -36.16
CA TYR A 4 10.82 20.53 -34.78
C TYR A 4 9.44 19.84 -34.65
N ALA A 5 8.60 19.90 -35.69
CA ALA A 5 7.25 19.33 -35.64
C ALA A 5 7.25 17.79 -35.73
N SER A 6 8.12 17.19 -36.53
CA SER A 6 8.12 15.73 -36.77
C SER A 6 8.53 14.91 -35.54
N SER A 7 9.43 15.41 -34.69
CA SER A 7 9.87 14.67 -33.50
C SER A 7 8.74 14.54 -32.47
N THR A 8 8.01 15.64 -32.19
CA THR A 8 6.92 15.63 -31.20
C THR A 8 5.76 14.73 -31.61
N TYR A 9 5.43 14.66 -32.90
CA TYR A 9 4.38 13.75 -33.38
C TYR A 9 4.76 12.27 -33.25
N VAL A 10 6.02 11.90 -33.50
CA VAL A 10 6.49 10.49 -33.39
C VAL A 10 6.55 10.04 -31.93
N TRP A 11 7.04 10.88 -31.02
CA TRP A 11 7.04 10.56 -29.58
C TRP A 11 5.61 10.50 -29.02
N GLN A 12 4.72 11.39 -29.47
CA GLN A 12 3.34 11.39 -29.05
C GLN A 12 2.56 10.20 -29.61
N SER A 13 2.82 9.78 -30.86
CA SER A 13 2.19 8.58 -31.43
C SER A 13 2.67 7.30 -30.74
N GLY A 14 3.97 7.16 -30.49
CA GLY A 14 4.52 5.99 -29.80
C GLY A 14 4.08 5.88 -28.33
N ALA A 15 4.01 7.00 -27.61
CA ALA A 15 3.52 7.01 -26.24
C ALA A 15 2.04 6.61 -26.15
N MET A 16 1.20 7.15 -27.04
CA MET A 16 -0.23 6.79 -27.09
C MET A 16 -0.43 5.34 -27.52
N GLU A 17 0.38 4.82 -28.44
CA GLU A 17 0.33 3.41 -28.84
C GLU A 17 0.59 2.47 -27.65
N ILE A 18 1.59 2.77 -26.82
CA ILE A 18 1.88 2.01 -25.60
C ILE A 18 0.69 2.02 -24.64
N VAL A 19 0.04 3.18 -24.47
CA VAL A 19 -1.15 3.32 -23.61
C VAL A 19 -2.31 2.46 -24.12
N TYR A 20 -2.58 2.48 -25.43
CA TYR A 20 -3.64 1.64 -26.02
C TYR A 20 -3.33 0.14 -25.96
N LEU A 21 -2.08 -0.26 -26.19
CA LEU A 21 -1.64 -1.65 -26.05
C LEU A 21 -1.78 -2.13 -24.60
N TYR A 22 -1.38 -1.30 -23.63
CA TYR A 22 -1.58 -1.57 -22.21
C TYR A 22 -3.06 -1.78 -21.90
N LYS A 23 -3.93 -0.85 -22.30
CA LYS A 23 -5.37 -0.95 -22.03
C LYS A 23 -5.98 -2.20 -22.65
N SER A 24 -5.67 -2.47 -23.92
CA SER A 24 -6.15 -3.67 -24.62
C SER A 24 -5.73 -4.97 -23.92
N LEU A 25 -4.51 -5.03 -23.40
CA LEU A 25 -4.01 -6.18 -22.66
C LEU A 25 -4.75 -6.35 -21.33
N ILE A 26 -4.97 -5.27 -20.58
CA ILE A 26 -5.74 -5.31 -19.32
C ILE A 26 -7.17 -5.77 -19.58
N ASP A 27 -7.83 -5.25 -20.61
CA ASP A 27 -9.20 -5.64 -20.97
C ASP A 27 -9.31 -7.14 -21.33
N GLN A 28 -8.29 -7.69 -21.98
CA GLN A 28 -8.20 -9.14 -22.24
C GLN A 28 -8.04 -9.96 -20.96
N ILE A 29 -7.23 -9.49 -20.01
CA ILE A 29 -7.08 -10.13 -18.70
C ILE A 29 -8.40 -10.08 -17.94
N VAL A 30 -9.11 -8.95 -17.96
CA VAL A 30 -10.43 -8.82 -17.34
C VAL A 30 -11.43 -9.77 -17.97
N ALA A 31 -11.46 -9.87 -19.31
CA ALA A 31 -12.33 -10.79 -20.03
C ALA A 31 -12.07 -12.26 -19.68
N LEU A 32 -10.80 -12.63 -19.45
CA LEU A 32 -10.41 -13.96 -19.02
C LEU A 32 -10.72 -14.22 -17.53
N ALA A 33 -10.54 -13.21 -16.67
CA ALA A 33 -10.78 -13.30 -15.23
C ALA A 33 -12.27 -13.31 -14.88
N GLY A 34 -13.14 -12.82 -15.76
CA GLY A 34 -14.60 -12.81 -15.61
C GLY A 34 -15.14 -11.70 -14.71
N SER A 35 -14.28 -10.98 -13.97
CA SER A 35 -14.67 -9.83 -13.16
C SER A 35 -13.48 -8.89 -12.93
N ALA A 36 -13.61 -7.63 -13.39
CA ALA A 36 -12.66 -6.56 -13.10
C ALA A 36 -12.52 -6.36 -11.59
N ALA A 37 -13.64 -6.28 -10.87
CA ALA A 37 -13.65 -6.08 -9.43
C ALA A 37 -12.86 -7.16 -8.66
N LEU A 38 -13.00 -8.43 -9.04
CA LEU A 38 -12.19 -9.50 -8.44
C LEU A 38 -10.71 -9.36 -8.81
N LEU A 39 -10.40 -8.95 -10.04
CA LEU A 39 -9.02 -8.74 -10.47
C LEU A 39 -8.34 -7.64 -9.64
N HIS A 40 -9.00 -6.51 -9.38
CA HIS A 40 -8.48 -5.42 -8.53
C HIS A 40 -8.13 -5.92 -7.12
N VAL A 41 -9.02 -6.70 -6.50
CA VAL A 41 -8.75 -7.31 -5.18
C VAL A 41 -7.53 -8.23 -5.21
N HIS A 42 -7.43 -9.11 -6.21
CA HIS A 42 -6.34 -10.10 -6.28
C HIS A 42 -5.00 -9.46 -6.66
N VAL A 43 -4.98 -8.54 -7.61
CA VAL A 43 -3.78 -7.82 -8.05
C VAL A 43 -3.26 -6.94 -6.92
N GLY A 44 -4.13 -6.18 -6.25
CA GLY A 44 -3.75 -5.37 -5.10
C GLY A 44 -3.12 -6.21 -3.98
N MET A 45 -3.70 -7.38 -3.69
CA MET A 45 -3.13 -8.32 -2.73
C MET A 45 -1.82 -8.96 -3.19
N ALA A 46 -1.70 -9.34 -4.46
CA ALA A 46 -0.48 -9.92 -5.00
C ALA A 46 0.71 -8.95 -4.90
N ILE A 47 0.50 -7.69 -5.31
CA ILE A 47 1.51 -6.62 -5.20
C ILE A 47 1.89 -6.38 -3.74
N TYR A 48 0.90 -6.33 -2.84
CA TYR A 48 1.14 -6.15 -1.41
C TYR A 48 2.04 -7.26 -0.84
N LEU A 49 1.68 -8.52 -1.09
CA LEU A 49 2.41 -9.68 -0.58
C LEU A 49 3.83 -9.78 -1.19
N ALA A 50 3.97 -9.55 -2.49
CA ALA A 50 5.27 -9.50 -3.15
C ALA A 50 6.17 -8.43 -2.53
N THR A 51 5.61 -7.23 -2.28
CA THR A 51 6.37 -6.14 -1.65
C THR A 51 6.78 -6.51 -0.21
N LEU A 52 5.90 -7.17 0.56
CA LEU A 52 6.25 -7.66 1.89
C LEU A 52 7.38 -8.71 1.85
N MET A 53 7.41 -9.58 0.85
CA MET A 53 8.48 -10.58 0.69
C MET A 53 9.84 -9.93 0.41
N VAL A 54 9.85 -8.85 -0.37
CA VAL A 54 11.07 -8.10 -0.73
C VAL A 54 11.50 -7.17 0.41
N VAL A 55 10.57 -6.43 1.01
CA VAL A 55 10.86 -5.40 2.01
C VAL A 55 10.92 -5.98 3.42
N ARG A 56 12.12 -6.37 3.85
CA ARG A 56 12.39 -6.95 5.18
C ARG A 56 12.49 -5.91 6.32
N GLN A 57 11.79 -4.78 6.22
CA GLN A 57 11.89 -3.70 7.20
C GLN A 57 10.82 -3.80 8.30
N ARG A 58 11.10 -3.21 9.48
CA ARG A 58 10.14 -3.12 10.60
C ARG A 58 8.82 -2.41 10.23
N ARG A 59 8.83 -1.60 9.18
CA ARG A 59 7.67 -0.90 8.59
C ARG A 59 7.25 -1.46 7.23
N GLY A 60 7.66 -2.68 6.87
CA GLY A 60 7.41 -3.29 5.56
C GLY A 60 5.95 -3.23 5.10
N GLY A 61 4.99 -3.38 6.01
CA GLY A 61 3.55 -3.24 5.67
C GLY A 61 3.15 -1.84 5.20
N VAL A 62 3.77 -0.77 5.73
CA VAL A 62 3.49 0.60 5.26
C VAL A 62 4.09 0.82 3.88
N VAL A 63 5.31 0.32 3.65
CA VAL A 63 5.96 0.39 2.34
C VAL A 63 5.15 -0.40 1.30
N ALA A 64 4.72 -1.62 1.64
CA ALA A 64 3.87 -2.43 0.78
C ALA A 64 2.56 -1.72 0.42
N LEU A 65 1.92 -1.04 1.39
CA LEU A 65 0.72 -0.25 1.12
C LEU A 65 0.99 0.93 0.18
N GLN A 66 2.11 1.62 0.34
CA GLN A 66 2.52 2.72 -0.55
C GLN A 66 2.76 2.23 -1.98
N VAL A 67 3.37 1.04 -2.14
CA VAL A 67 3.60 0.45 -3.47
C VAL A 67 2.29 0.09 -4.15
N VAL A 68 1.34 -0.55 -3.45
CA VAL A 68 0.01 -0.86 -4.02
C VAL A 68 -0.72 0.43 -4.40
N PHE A 69 -0.68 1.45 -3.54
CA PHE A 69 -1.28 2.76 -3.83
C PHE A 69 -0.68 3.41 -5.08
N ALA A 70 0.65 3.38 -5.23
CA ALA A 70 1.32 3.91 -6.40
C ALA A 70 0.98 3.12 -7.68
N ALA A 71 0.87 1.79 -7.58
CA ALA A 71 0.47 0.95 -8.70
C ALA A 71 -0.95 1.28 -9.18
N GLU A 72 -1.89 1.46 -8.26
CA GLU A 72 -3.27 1.81 -8.60
C GLU A 72 -3.39 3.20 -9.22
N LEU A 73 -2.71 4.20 -8.65
CA LEU A 73 -2.66 5.53 -9.25
C LEU A 73 -2.03 5.52 -10.65
N GLY A 74 -1.00 4.69 -10.85
CA GLY A 74 -0.40 4.48 -12.16
C GLY A 74 -1.39 3.86 -13.15
N ASN A 75 -2.18 2.89 -12.72
CA ASN A 75 -3.21 2.26 -13.55
C ASN A 75 -4.28 3.28 -13.97
N GLU A 76 -4.84 4.03 -13.02
CA GLU A 76 -5.81 5.08 -13.30
C GLU A 76 -5.29 6.18 -14.23
N LEU A 77 -4.00 6.53 -14.07
CA LEU A 77 -3.36 7.49 -14.97
C LEU A 77 -3.30 6.97 -16.41
N MET A 78 -3.03 5.68 -16.61
CA MET A 78 -3.01 5.06 -17.94
C MET A 78 -4.41 5.03 -18.56
N ASP A 79 -5.44 4.73 -17.76
CA ASP A 79 -6.84 4.74 -18.20
C ASP A 79 -7.31 6.15 -18.58
N TRP A 80 -6.90 7.16 -17.82
CA TRP A 80 -7.16 8.57 -18.15
C TRP A 80 -6.45 9.01 -19.43
N LEU A 81 -5.17 8.65 -19.59
CA LEU A 81 -4.37 8.99 -20.78
C LEU A 81 -4.90 8.30 -22.05
N ALA A 82 -5.52 7.12 -21.94
CA ALA A 82 -6.13 6.42 -23.07
C ALA A 82 -7.35 7.16 -23.66
N ALA A 83 -7.82 8.23 -23.00
CA ALA A 83 -8.98 9.03 -23.41
C ALA A 83 -10.24 8.17 -23.69
N SER A 84 -10.47 7.15 -22.87
CA SER A 84 -11.60 6.23 -23.03
C SER A 84 -12.92 6.94 -22.71
N PRO A 85 -13.97 6.86 -23.56
CA PRO A 85 -15.28 7.49 -23.31
C PRO A 85 -16.03 6.96 -22.08
N GLN A 86 -15.51 5.92 -21.44
CA GLN A 86 -16.13 5.17 -20.34
C GLN A 86 -15.54 5.52 -18.97
N TRP A 87 -14.56 6.43 -18.91
CA TRP A 87 -13.94 6.81 -17.65
C TRP A 87 -14.95 7.53 -16.75
N SER A 88 -15.18 6.95 -15.57
CA SER A 88 -16.12 7.42 -14.57
C SER A 88 -15.40 7.50 -13.23
N TRP A 89 -15.53 8.64 -12.55
CA TRP A 89 -15.06 8.80 -11.17
C TRP A 89 -15.60 7.72 -10.22
N SER A 90 -16.79 7.19 -10.49
CA SER A 90 -17.38 6.12 -9.67
C SER A 90 -16.59 4.81 -9.80
N ASP A 91 -16.14 4.49 -11.02
CA ASP A 91 -15.42 3.25 -11.30
C ASP A 91 -13.99 3.35 -10.75
N THR A 92 -13.30 4.47 -10.99
CA THR A 92 -12.00 4.77 -10.39
C THR A 92 -12.01 4.68 -8.87
N ILE A 93 -13.02 5.25 -8.20
CA ILE A 93 -13.11 5.16 -6.73
C ILE A 93 -13.36 3.72 -6.29
N SER A 94 -14.20 2.98 -7.01
CA SER A 94 -14.47 1.56 -6.71
C SER A 94 -13.19 0.73 -6.83
N ASP A 95 -12.44 0.91 -7.91
CA ASP A 95 -11.20 0.16 -8.16
C ASP A 95 -10.15 0.48 -7.09
N VAL A 96 -9.96 1.75 -6.76
CA VAL A 96 -9.08 2.18 -5.66
C VAL A 96 -9.48 1.54 -4.33
N VAL A 97 -10.77 1.49 -4.02
CA VAL A 97 -11.26 0.85 -2.78
C VAL A 97 -11.00 -0.65 -2.81
N LEU A 98 -11.34 -1.34 -3.91
CA LEU A 98 -11.15 -2.79 -4.05
C LEU A 98 -9.67 -3.18 -3.96
N THR A 99 -8.78 -2.40 -4.58
CA THR A 99 -7.34 -2.63 -4.60
C THR A 99 -6.70 -2.39 -3.22
N LEU A 100 -7.15 -1.38 -2.47
CA LEU A 100 -6.50 -0.95 -1.22
C LEU A 100 -7.12 -1.48 0.06
N MET A 101 -8.40 -1.86 0.06
CA MET A 101 -9.16 -2.18 1.28
C MET A 101 -8.46 -3.24 2.13
N TRP A 102 -8.07 -4.37 1.54
CA TRP A 102 -7.42 -5.46 2.28
C TRP A 102 -5.97 -5.14 2.68
N PRO A 103 -5.10 -4.65 1.77
CA PRO A 103 -3.76 -4.17 2.15
C PRO A 103 -3.76 -3.17 3.30
N ALA A 104 -4.68 -2.20 3.28
CA ALA A 104 -4.83 -1.20 4.33
C ALA A 104 -5.26 -1.85 5.65
N GLY A 105 -6.27 -2.73 5.63
CA GLY A 105 -6.75 -3.47 6.79
C GLY A 105 -5.66 -4.32 7.45
N ILE A 106 -4.91 -5.09 6.66
CA ILE A 106 -3.80 -5.93 7.15
C ILE A 106 -2.71 -5.05 7.79
N THR A 107 -2.35 -3.94 7.13
CA THR A 107 -1.35 -3.00 7.63
C THR A 107 -1.79 -2.37 8.94
N ALA A 108 -3.06 -1.96 9.05
CA ALA A 108 -3.64 -1.36 10.23
C ALA A 108 -3.69 -2.34 11.41
N ILE A 109 -4.17 -3.58 11.19
CA ILE A 109 -4.21 -4.63 12.20
C ILE A 109 -2.80 -4.93 12.71
N ASN A 110 -1.82 -5.06 11.82
CA ASN A 110 -0.43 -5.29 12.20
C ASN A 110 0.17 -4.13 12.99
N ALA A 111 -0.13 -2.88 12.61
CA ALA A 111 0.28 -1.71 13.37
C ALA A 111 -0.35 -1.71 14.77
N TRP A 112 -1.65 -1.94 14.87
CA TRP A 112 -2.39 -1.99 16.13
C TRP A 112 -1.88 -3.08 17.07
N ARG A 113 -1.66 -4.30 16.56
CA ARG A 113 -1.03 -5.39 17.33
C ARG A 113 0.31 -4.94 17.89
N ARG A 114 1.21 -4.40 17.06
CA ARG A 114 2.52 -3.90 17.51
C ARG A 114 2.41 -2.80 18.56
N HIS A 115 1.46 -1.87 18.42
CA HIS A 115 1.23 -0.83 19.42
C HIS A 115 0.76 -1.40 20.76
N ARG A 116 -0.14 -2.41 20.76
CA ARG A 116 -0.58 -3.08 21.99
C ARG A 116 0.53 -3.86 22.68
N TRP A 117 1.36 -4.59 21.91
CA TRP A 117 2.53 -5.29 22.46
C TRP A 117 3.54 -4.34 23.09
N ARG A 118 3.79 -3.17 22.49
CA ARG A 118 4.70 -2.17 23.07
C ARG A 118 4.18 -1.60 24.40
N LYS A 119 2.88 -1.35 24.51
CA LYS A 119 2.26 -0.83 25.74
C LYS A 119 2.32 -1.85 26.88
N THR A 120 2.02 -3.11 26.59
CA THR A 120 2.07 -4.19 27.58
C THR A 120 3.49 -4.43 28.08
N VAL A 121 4.48 -4.55 27.18
CA VAL A 121 5.89 -4.70 27.57
C VAL A 121 6.39 -3.49 28.39
N ALA A 122 6.06 -2.26 27.99
CA ALA A 122 6.46 -1.07 28.74
C ALA A 122 5.84 -1.01 30.14
N ALA A 123 4.58 -1.44 30.30
CA ALA A 123 3.92 -1.54 31.60
C ALA A 123 4.59 -2.59 32.49
N THR A 124 4.88 -3.77 31.97
CA THR A 124 5.61 -4.83 32.70
C THR A 124 6.98 -4.34 33.16
N VAL A 125 7.79 -3.76 32.26
CA VAL A 125 9.12 -3.24 32.60
C VAL A 125 9.05 -2.16 33.68
N ARG A 126 8.07 -1.24 33.61
CA ARG A 126 7.87 -0.21 34.64
C ARG A 126 7.52 -0.81 36.01
N THR A 127 6.68 -1.83 36.06
CA THR A 127 6.32 -2.51 37.32
C THR A 127 7.51 -3.25 37.93
N THR A 128 8.32 -3.93 37.12
CA THR A 128 9.53 -4.64 37.59
C THR A 128 10.66 -3.69 37.97
N ALA A 129 10.71 -2.49 37.40
CA ALA A 129 11.70 -1.46 37.70
C ALA A 129 11.40 -0.62 38.95
N ILE A 130 10.29 -0.87 39.67
CA ILE A 130 10.07 -0.30 41.00
C ILE A 130 11.15 -0.88 41.92
N PRO A 131 12.14 -0.09 42.38
CA PRO A 131 13.24 -0.63 43.15
C PRO A 131 12.76 -1.00 44.55
N VAL A 132 13.46 -1.97 45.13
CA VAL A 132 13.52 -2.39 46.55
C VAL A 132 13.90 -1.21 47.50
N ALA A 133 13.84 0.05 47.05
CA ALA A 133 14.12 1.25 47.83
C ALA A 133 13.12 1.54 48.97
N ALA A 134 12.07 0.72 49.14
CA ALA A 134 11.11 0.82 50.24
C ALA A 134 11.42 -0.12 51.44
N SER A 135 12.63 -0.67 51.55
CA SER A 135 13.07 -1.43 52.74
C SER A 135 14.34 -0.83 53.35
N GLY A 136 14.23 0.34 53.96
CA GLY A 136 15.33 1.00 54.66
C GLY A 136 14.86 1.72 55.91
N GLY A 137 14.67 0.98 57.01
CA GLY A 137 14.29 1.55 58.30
C GLY A 137 13.99 0.49 59.36
N VAL A 138 14.98 -0.31 59.75
CA VAL A 138 14.92 -1.06 61.02
C VAL A 138 15.32 -0.07 62.13
N PRO A 139 14.47 0.22 63.13
CA PRO A 139 14.87 1.05 64.26
C PRO A 139 15.80 0.22 65.15
N ILE A 140 17.06 0.64 65.22
CA ILE A 140 18.00 0.13 66.23
C ILE A 140 17.59 0.75 67.56
N ALA A 141 17.06 -0.07 68.46
CA ALA A 141 16.83 0.32 69.84
C ALA A 141 18.19 0.38 70.56
N THR A 142 18.66 1.58 70.88
CA THR A 142 19.82 1.79 71.73
C THR A 142 19.37 1.68 73.19
N THR A 143 19.91 0.71 73.91
CA THR A 143 19.84 0.57 75.38
C THR A 143 20.88 1.43 76.08
#